data_AF-A0A4P5STW8-F1
#
_entry.id   AF-A0A4P5STW8-F1
#
_cell.length_a   1.000
_cell.length_b   1.000
_cell.length_c   1.000
_cell.angle_alpha   90.00
_cell.angle_beta   90.00
_cell.angle_gamma   90.00
#
_symmetry.space_group_name_H-M   'P 1'
#
loop_
_entity.id
_entity.type
_entity.pdbx_description
1 polymer ?
#
loop_
_entity_poly.entity_id
_entity_poly.type
_entity_poly.pdbx_seq_one_letter_code
_entity_poly.pdbx_strand_id
1 'polypeptide(L)'
;MSVPLFVASTRRNERVVDDGSAKYSLTTIGVPRDHQTGAIEKPSFGAADKFKHFTVLSKRSLDEEDFYREIATHVSGRIGVSRDILLYVHGFNTGLDEARFRLAQIVADGSFSGVTALFSWNSRGGLFNYESDKEAATVSRDALEKILLRLEQTPGVGRIHILAHSMGAWLSMETLRAVAISGHADLDGRLGQVMLANPDIDLNVFQQQIARIGPGHVSIFIANNDRALSLSSRIAGDRPRVGALDPSKAEDKSELDRLGVSVQDISSFSTDFVGHGAFSEAPDVVKKIGGQLTAPRADDANKHAIIYTQPGEPVRRNPNVETKELPPLPAQ
;
A
#
# COMPACT_ATOMS: atom_id res chain seq x y z
N MET A 1 12.31 -8.28 13.64
CA MET A 1 11.83 -6.88 13.63
C MET A 1 10.35 -6.86 14.00
N SER A 2 9.79 -5.73 14.44
CA SER A 2 8.35 -5.58 14.64
C SER A 2 7.83 -4.45 13.75
N VAL A 3 6.73 -4.70 13.05
CA VAL A 3 6.11 -3.76 12.12
C VAL A 3 4.69 -3.45 12.61
N PRO A 4 4.43 -2.24 13.13
CA PRO A 4 3.08 -1.80 13.49
C PRO A 4 2.29 -1.50 12.21
N LEU A 5 1.08 -2.05 12.08
CA LEU A 5 0.19 -1.89 10.93
C LEU A 5 -1.16 -1.33 11.39
N PHE A 6 -1.57 -0.21 10.80
CA PHE A 6 -2.91 0.34 10.94
C PHE A 6 -3.86 -0.38 9.99
N VAL A 7 -4.77 -1.20 10.51
CA VAL A 7 -5.67 -2.01 9.69
C VAL A 7 -7.07 -1.43 9.72
N ALA A 8 -7.58 -1.05 8.55
CA ALA A 8 -8.99 -0.75 8.33
C ALA A 8 -9.61 -1.87 7.50
N SER A 9 -10.65 -2.51 8.01
CA SER A 9 -11.19 -3.74 7.43
C SER A 9 -12.71 -3.67 7.28
N THR A 10 -13.22 -3.79 6.05
CA THR A 10 -14.66 -4.00 5.81
C THR A 10 -15.07 -5.45 5.99
N ARG A 11 -14.11 -6.40 5.97
CA ARG A 11 -14.37 -7.83 6.20
C ARG A 11 -15.32 -8.09 7.37
N ARG A 12 -16.32 -8.93 7.11
CA ARG A 12 -17.24 -9.48 8.09
C ARG A 12 -17.05 -10.99 8.20
N ASN A 13 -17.59 -11.59 9.26
CA ASN A 13 -17.75 -13.05 9.29
C ASN A 13 -18.76 -13.44 8.20
N GLU A 14 -18.62 -14.64 7.62
CA GLU A 14 -19.37 -15.16 6.45
C GLU A 14 -20.91 -15.05 6.53
N ARG A 15 -21.49 -14.75 7.71
CA ARG A 15 -22.93 -14.63 7.95
C ARG A 15 -23.46 -13.19 7.99
N VAL A 16 -22.61 -12.19 7.81
CA VAL A 16 -23.01 -10.77 7.88
C VAL A 16 -22.68 -10.10 6.55
N VAL A 17 -23.70 -9.51 5.92
CA VAL A 17 -23.57 -8.74 4.68
C VAL A 17 -22.62 -7.56 4.93
N ASP A 18 -21.72 -7.30 3.98
CA ASP A 18 -20.83 -6.13 4.03
C ASP A 18 -21.70 -4.87 3.89
N ASP A 19 -21.69 -4.04 4.94
CA ASP A 19 -22.43 -2.77 4.99
C ASP A 19 -21.58 -1.58 4.54
N GLY A 20 -20.37 -1.85 4.03
CA GLY A 20 -19.43 -0.82 3.60
C GLY A 20 -18.76 -0.07 4.75
N SER A 21 -18.93 -0.47 6.00
CA SER A 21 -18.26 0.19 7.14
C SER A 21 -16.98 -0.54 7.57
N ALA A 22 -15.91 0.22 7.78
CA ALA A 22 -14.63 -0.34 8.21
C ALA A 22 -14.55 -0.50 9.73
N LYS A 23 -13.91 -1.58 10.19
CA LYS A 23 -13.43 -1.75 11.56
C LYS A 23 -11.94 -1.45 11.62
N TYR A 24 -11.53 -0.78 12.69
CA TYR A 24 -10.17 -0.27 12.83
C TYR A 24 -9.39 -1.03 13.89
N SER A 25 -8.10 -1.23 13.66
CA SER A 25 -7.20 -1.82 14.63
C SER A 25 -5.74 -1.44 14.37
N LEU A 26 -4.93 -1.44 15.44
CA LEU A 26 -3.48 -1.43 15.35
C LEU A 26 -2.97 -2.85 15.61
N THR A 27 -2.27 -3.42 14.63
CA THR A 27 -1.75 -4.79 14.69
C THR A 27 -0.24 -4.77 14.54
N THR A 28 0.49 -5.38 15.47
CA THR A 28 1.95 -5.48 15.38
C THR A 28 2.33 -6.85 14.83
N ILE A 29 3.06 -6.86 13.72
CA ILE A 29 3.56 -8.08 13.09
C ILE A 29 5.02 -8.29 13.48
N GLY A 30 5.36 -9.50 13.91
CA GLY A 30 6.72 -9.95 14.11
C GLY A 30 7.28 -10.48 12.81
N VAL A 31 8.44 -9.96 12.41
CA VAL A 31 9.26 -10.45 11.30
C VAL A 31 10.44 -11.23 11.90
N PRO A 32 10.69 -12.48 11.48
CA PRO A 32 11.76 -13.30 12.05
C PRO A 32 13.13 -12.65 11.84
N ARG A 33 14.12 -13.04 12.65
CA ARG A 33 15.47 -12.45 12.57
C ARG A 33 16.20 -12.86 11.31
N ASP A 34 16.02 -14.11 10.90
CA ASP A 34 16.67 -14.71 9.73
C ASP A 34 15.79 -14.59 8.47
N HIS A 35 14.98 -13.53 8.41
CA HIS A 35 14.05 -13.27 7.31
C HIS A 35 14.80 -13.10 5.98
N GLN A 36 14.32 -13.78 4.94
CA GLN A 36 14.83 -13.67 3.58
C GLN A 36 13.94 -12.77 2.73
N THR A 37 14.54 -11.80 2.04
CA THR A 37 13.81 -10.87 1.20
C THR A 37 12.94 -11.60 0.17
N GLY A 38 11.68 -11.19 0.08
CA GLY A 38 10.67 -11.79 -0.79
C GLY A 38 9.97 -13.03 -0.21
N ALA A 39 10.48 -13.60 0.89
CA ALA A 39 9.85 -14.76 1.53
C ALA A 39 8.81 -14.32 2.57
N ILE A 40 7.81 -15.17 2.83
CA ILE A 40 7.03 -15.06 4.06
C ILE A 40 7.20 -16.38 4.79
N GLU A 41 8.08 -16.42 5.79
CA GLU A 41 8.33 -17.62 6.57
C GLU A 41 7.08 -17.97 7.37
N LYS A 42 6.50 -19.14 7.09
CA LYS A 42 5.29 -19.68 7.71
C LYS A 42 5.59 -21.07 8.28
N PRO A 43 4.90 -21.50 9.35
CA PRO A 43 5.06 -22.86 9.85
C PRO A 43 4.61 -23.89 8.81
N SER A 44 5.47 -24.85 8.50
CA SER A 44 5.09 -26.01 7.68
C SER A 44 4.16 -26.97 8.42
N PHE A 45 4.23 -27.00 9.75
CA PHE A 45 3.33 -27.74 10.64
C PHE A 45 3.30 -27.10 12.03
N GLY A 46 2.17 -27.22 12.73
CA GLY A 46 2.02 -26.74 14.11
C GLY A 46 1.84 -25.21 14.24
N ALA A 47 1.99 -24.72 15.47
CA ALA A 47 1.84 -23.31 15.78
C ALA A 47 3.02 -22.46 15.24
N ALA A 48 2.75 -21.20 14.93
CA ALA A 48 3.79 -20.29 14.46
C ALA A 48 4.75 -19.90 15.61
N ASP A 49 6.05 -19.93 15.33
CA ASP A 49 7.11 -19.46 16.22
C ASP A 49 7.52 -18.04 15.81
N LYS A 50 7.44 -17.08 16.72
CA LYS A 50 7.77 -15.67 16.47
C LYS A 50 9.23 -15.41 16.07
N PHE A 51 10.14 -16.34 16.34
CA PHE A 51 11.55 -16.23 15.95
C PHE A 51 11.81 -16.76 14.55
N LYS A 52 10.94 -17.65 14.04
CA LYS A 52 11.11 -18.33 12.76
C LYS A 52 10.11 -17.90 11.69
N HIS A 53 8.95 -17.38 12.09
CA HIS A 53 7.83 -17.10 11.20
C HIS A 53 7.29 -15.68 11.39
N PHE A 54 6.61 -15.20 10.35
CA PHE A 54 5.72 -14.06 10.48
C PHE A 54 4.59 -14.36 11.45
N THR A 55 4.38 -13.50 12.45
CA THR A 55 3.40 -13.72 13.51
C THR A 55 2.69 -12.43 13.91
N VAL A 56 1.42 -12.53 14.29
CA VAL A 56 0.73 -11.42 14.95
C VAL A 56 1.17 -11.38 16.41
N LEU A 57 1.92 -10.34 16.80
CA LEU A 57 2.43 -10.17 18.16
C LEU A 57 1.39 -9.52 19.09
N SER A 58 0.63 -8.57 18.55
CA SER A 58 -0.44 -7.89 19.27
C SER A 58 -1.49 -7.34 18.32
N LYS A 59 -2.72 -7.23 18.80
CA LYS A 59 -3.83 -6.59 18.09
C LYS A 59 -4.63 -5.77 19.09
N ARG A 60 -4.82 -4.48 18.79
CA ARG A 60 -5.68 -3.56 19.55
C ARG A 60 -6.78 -3.05 18.63
N SER A 61 -8.03 -3.33 18.95
CA SER A 61 -9.17 -2.72 18.27
C SER A 61 -9.21 -1.24 18.61
N LEU A 62 -9.53 -0.40 17.63
CA LEU A 62 -9.68 1.04 17.78
C LEU A 62 -11.07 1.42 17.27
N ASP A 63 -11.67 2.46 17.85
CA ASP A 63 -12.69 3.19 17.12
C ASP A 63 -12.03 4.03 16.01
N GLU A 64 -12.86 4.64 15.18
CA GLU A 64 -12.40 5.39 14.03
C GLU A 64 -11.59 6.64 14.42
N GLU A 65 -12.02 7.38 15.43
CA GLU A 65 -11.34 8.62 15.82
C GLU A 65 -10.00 8.33 16.49
N ASP A 66 -9.93 7.29 17.33
CA ASP A 66 -8.70 6.80 17.92
C ASP A 66 -7.73 6.24 16.87
N PHE A 67 -8.23 5.64 15.79
CA PHE A 67 -7.38 5.19 14.69
C PHE A 67 -6.59 6.34 14.07
N TYR A 68 -7.25 7.44 13.68
CA TYR A 68 -6.56 8.59 13.09
C TYR A 68 -5.73 9.36 14.11
N ARG A 69 -6.18 9.45 15.37
CA ARG A 69 -5.40 10.05 16.47
C ARG A 69 -4.08 9.31 16.71
N GLU A 70 -4.13 7.98 16.66
CA GLU A 70 -2.96 7.12 16.83
C GLU A 70 -2.00 7.26 15.63
N ILE A 71 -2.53 7.38 14.40
CA ILE A 71 -1.71 7.72 13.21
C ILE A 71 -1.04 9.08 13.38
N ALA A 72 -1.79 10.12 13.76
CA ALA A 72 -1.24 11.45 14.03
C ALA A 72 -0.10 11.41 15.07
N THR A 73 -0.29 10.60 16.12
CA THR A 73 0.73 10.38 17.16
C THR A 73 1.97 9.70 16.57
N HIS A 74 1.78 8.69 15.71
CA HIS A 74 2.90 7.98 15.08
C HIS A 74 3.70 8.86 14.13
N VAL A 75 3.08 9.81 13.43
CA VAL A 75 3.79 10.76 12.54
C VAL A 75 4.32 12.00 13.28
N SER A 76 3.89 12.24 14.52
CA SER A 76 4.34 13.39 15.31
C SER A 76 5.86 13.38 15.53
N GLY A 77 6.52 14.51 15.29
CA GLY A 77 7.97 14.66 15.39
C GLY A 77 8.77 13.99 14.27
N ARG A 78 8.13 13.26 13.35
CA ARG A 78 8.78 12.68 12.17
C ARG A 78 8.98 13.74 11.08
N ILE A 79 9.92 13.49 10.16
CA ILE A 79 10.30 14.42 9.08
C ILE A 79 10.46 13.70 7.74
N GLY A 80 10.21 14.41 6.63
CA GLY A 80 10.28 13.85 5.28
C GLY A 80 9.46 12.56 5.14
N VAL A 81 10.05 11.56 4.47
CA VAL A 81 9.43 10.24 4.18
C VAL A 81 8.90 9.53 5.43
N SER A 82 9.50 9.76 6.61
CA SER A 82 9.04 9.09 7.83
C SER A 82 7.64 9.53 8.29
N ARG A 83 7.11 10.64 7.77
CA ARG A 83 5.72 11.10 7.96
C ARG A 83 4.73 10.52 6.95
N ASP A 84 5.24 9.89 5.88
CA ASP A 84 4.40 9.39 4.80
C ASP A 84 3.66 8.12 5.24
N ILE A 85 2.50 7.88 4.63
CA ILE A 85 1.70 6.67 4.79
C ILE A 85 1.94 5.75 3.59
N LEU A 86 2.16 4.47 3.84
CA LEU A 86 1.96 3.42 2.83
C LEU A 86 0.63 2.72 3.11
N LEU A 87 -0.36 2.93 2.26
CA LEU A 87 -1.62 2.21 2.27
C LEU A 87 -1.55 1.02 1.29
N TYR A 88 -1.62 -0.20 1.83
CA TYR A 88 -1.67 -1.42 1.02
C TYR A 88 -3.10 -1.92 0.86
N VAL A 89 -3.47 -2.23 -0.39
CA VAL A 89 -4.76 -2.79 -0.78
C VAL A 89 -4.54 -4.15 -1.44
N HIS A 90 -4.89 -5.22 -0.74
CA HIS A 90 -4.68 -6.58 -1.26
C HIS A 90 -5.63 -6.94 -2.41
N GLY A 91 -5.29 -8.02 -3.12
CA GLY A 91 -6.07 -8.54 -4.25
C GLY A 91 -7.15 -9.56 -3.86
N PHE A 92 -7.70 -10.21 -4.89
CA PHE A 92 -8.67 -11.29 -4.77
C PHE A 92 -8.09 -12.52 -4.05
N ASN A 93 -8.96 -13.35 -3.46
CA ASN A 93 -8.63 -14.58 -2.73
C ASN A 93 -7.54 -14.45 -1.65
N THR A 94 -7.36 -13.27 -1.07
CA THR A 94 -6.34 -13.02 -0.04
C THR A 94 -6.94 -13.09 1.37
N GLY A 95 -6.27 -13.75 2.32
CA GLY A 95 -6.67 -13.74 3.72
C GLY A 95 -6.23 -12.47 4.49
N LEU A 96 -6.87 -12.16 5.62
CA LEU A 96 -6.48 -10.98 6.42
C LEU A 96 -5.05 -11.08 6.96
N ASP A 97 -4.66 -12.23 7.52
CA ASP A 97 -3.30 -12.42 8.04
C ASP A 97 -2.27 -12.52 6.91
N GLU A 98 -2.67 -13.09 5.77
CA GLU A 98 -1.84 -13.09 4.57
C GLU A 98 -1.54 -11.67 4.08
N ALA A 99 -2.57 -10.81 4.00
CA ALA A 99 -2.39 -9.40 3.63
C ALA A 99 -1.53 -8.63 4.64
N ARG A 100 -1.69 -8.89 5.95
CA ARG A 100 -0.85 -8.30 7.00
C ARG A 100 0.62 -8.72 6.88
N PHE A 101 0.88 -10.02 6.72
CA PHE A 101 2.24 -10.53 6.59
C PHE A 101 2.89 -10.02 5.32
N ARG A 102 2.14 -9.95 4.22
CA ARG A 102 2.61 -9.39 2.97
C ARG A 102 3.01 -7.91 3.09
N LEU A 103 2.18 -7.08 3.73
CA LEU A 103 2.54 -5.69 4.00
C LEU A 103 3.77 -5.58 4.91
N ALA A 104 3.83 -6.36 5.98
CA ALA A 104 4.99 -6.36 6.88
C ALA A 104 6.29 -6.76 6.17
N GLN A 105 6.22 -7.74 5.27
CA GLN A 105 7.33 -8.17 4.42
C GLN A 105 7.77 -7.05 3.47
N ILE A 106 6.85 -6.44 2.73
CA ILE A 106 7.15 -5.32 1.82
C ILE A 106 7.82 -4.15 2.56
N VAL A 107 7.38 -3.86 3.78
CA VAL A 107 7.95 -2.77 4.60
C VAL A 107 9.36 -3.13 5.09
N ALA A 108 9.55 -4.36 5.58
CA ALA A 108 10.84 -4.83 6.05
C ALA A 108 11.88 -4.86 4.91
N ASP A 109 11.48 -5.36 3.75
CA ASP A 109 12.34 -5.52 2.58
C ASP A 109 12.57 -4.20 1.84
N GLY A 110 11.54 -3.35 1.74
CA GLY A 110 11.57 -2.07 1.05
C GLY A 110 12.18 -0.92 1.88
N SER A 111 12.53 -1.19 3.14
CA SER A 111 13.10 -0.19 4.08
C SER A 111 12.26 1.08 4.24
N PHE A 112 10.94 0.96 4.12
CA PHE A 112 10.04 2.10 4.31
C PHE A 112 9.93 2.46 5.81
N SER A 113 10.23 3.72 6.13
CA SER A 113 10.26 4.21 7.52
C SER A 113 9.01 5.00 7.94
N GLY A 114 8.05 5.17 7.03
CA GLY A 114 6.79 5.86 7.29
C GLY A 114 5.83 5.05 8.16
N VAL A 115 4.57 5.48 8.18
CA VAL A 115 3.48 4.75 8.83
C VAL A 115 2.81 3.84 7.82
N THR A 116 2.44 2.64 8.23
CA THR A 116 1.96 1.60 7.33
C THR A 116 0.52 1.25 7.67
N ALA A 117 -0.33 1.25 6.64
CA ALA A 117 -1.74 0.99 6.75
C ALA A 117 -2.14 -0.12 5.77
N LEU A 118 -3.08 -0.97 6.19
CA LEU A 118 -3.69 -2.01 5.39
C LEU A 118 -5.17 -1.71 5.26
N PHE A 119 -5.66 -1.60 4.03
CA PHE A 119 -7.08 -1.71 3.76
C PHE A 119 -7.42 -3.15 3.38
N SER A 120 -8.37 -3.74 4.11
CA SER A 120 -8.77 -5.13 3.88
C SER A 120 -10.25 -5.27 3.61
N TRP A 121 -10.56 -5.79 2.41
CA TRP A 121 -11.92 -6.00 1.93
C TRP A 121 -12.25 -7.49 1.87
N ASN A 122 -13.54 -7.82 1.72
CA ASN A 122 -13.99 -9.22 1.73
C ASN A 122 -13.65 -9.94 0.41
N SER A 123 -12.42 -10.42 0.31
CA SER A 123 -11.86 -11.05 -0.89
C SER A 123 -11.68 -12.57 -0.75
N ARG A 124 -12.46 -13.26 0.09
CA ARG A 124 -12.26 -14.70 0.38
C ARG A 124 -13.19 -15.60 -0.42
N GLY A 125 -13.81 -15.09 -1.49
CA GLY A 125 -14.59 -15.90 -2.41
C GLY A 125 -13.70 -16.94 -3.09
N GLY A 126 -14.17 -18.19 -3.16
CA GLY A 126 -13.50 -19.21 -3.97
C GLY A 126 -13.45 -18.79 -5.44
N LEU A 127 -12.65 -19.48 -6.26
CA LEU A 127 -12.44 -19.15 -7.69
C LEU A 127 -13.75 -18.97 -8.51
N PHE A 128 -14.85 -19.58 -8.06
CA PHE A 128 -16.17 -19.48 -8.69
C PHE A 128 -16.99 -18.23 -8.28
N ASN A 129 -16.50 -17.41 -7.35
CA ASN A 129 -17.20 -16.25 -6.78
C ASN A 129 -16.59 -14.90 -7.20
N TYR A 130 -15.82 -14.88 -8.29
CA TYR A 130 -15.12 -13.67 -8.74
C TYR A 130 -16.05 -12.46 -8.94
N GLU A 131 -17.26 -12.67 -9.46
CA GLU A 131 -18.26 -11.60 -9.59
C GLU A 131 -18.73 -11.08 -8.22
N SER A 132 -18.99 -11.97 -7.28
CA SER A 132 -19.36 -11.61 -5.90
C SER A 132 -18.25 -10.85 -5.19
N ASP A 133 -16.98 -11.18 -5.43
CA ASP A 133 -15.85 -10.46 -4.85
C ASP A 133 -15.66 -9.09 -5.52
N LYS A 134 -15.98 -8.94 -6.80
CA LYS A 134 -16.03 -7.63 -7.46
C LYS A 134 -17.15 -6.74 -6.88
N GLU A 135 -18.30 -7.32 -6.57
CA GLU A 135 -19.36 -6.61 -5.84
C GLU A 135 -18.91 -6.22 -4.43
N ALA A 136 -18.27 -7.13 -3.68
CA ALA A 136 -17.73 -6.83 -2.36
C ALA A 136 -16.63 -5.74 -2.39
N ALA A 137 -15.76 -5.76 -3.39
CA ALA A 137 -14.80 -4.69 -3.64
C ALA A 137 -15.54 -3.36 -3.91
N THR A 138 -16.59 -3.38 -4.73
CA THR A 138 -17.42 -2.19 -5.00
C THR A 138 -18.08 -1.65 -3.73
N VAL A 139 -18.63 -2.52 -2.87
CA VAL A 139 -19.19 -2.13 -1.56
C VAL A 139 -18.13 -1.50 -0.67
N SER A 140 -16.89 -1.96 -0.75
CA SER A 140 -15.76 -1.45 0.04
C SER A 140 -15.19 -0.11 -0.46
N ARG A 141 -15.62 0.39 -1.63
CA ARG A 141 -15.11 1.64 -2.24
C ARG A 141 -15.29 2.84 -1.33
N ASP A 142 -16.50 3.03 -0.81
CA ASP A 142 -16.83 4.23 -0.03
C ASP A 142 -16.07 4.24 1.32
N ALA A 143 -15.77 3.05 1.87
CA ALA A 143 -14.90 2.91 3.04
C ALA A 143 -13.45 3.33 2.72
N LEU A 144 -12.93 2.89 1.57
CA LEU A 144 -11.58 3.26 1.12
C LEU A 144 -11.49 4.77 0.84
N GLU A 145 -12.51 5.35 0.20
CA GLU A 145 -12.61 6.79 -0.04
C GLU A 145 -12.54 7.56 1.28
N LYS A 146 -13.36 7.18 2.26
CA LYS A 146 -13.37 7.79 3.58
C LYS A 146 -12.00 7.70 4.26
N ILE A 147 -11.31 6.56 4.15
CA ILE A 147 -9.97 6.39 4.72
C ILE A 147 -8.97 7.32 4.05
N LEU A 148 -8.96 7.41 2.72
CA LEU A 148 -8.04 8.29 1.99
C LEU A 148 -8.24 9.76 2.39
N LEU A 149 -9.49 10.23 2.41
CA LEU A 149 -9.82 11.61 2.80
C LEU A 149 -9.51 11.89 4.27
N ARG A 150 -9.75 10.94 5.19
CA ARG A 150 -9.44 11.13 6.61
C ARG A 150 -7.94 11.06 6.89
N LEU A 151 -7.19 10.22 6.17
CA LEU A 151 -5.72 10.20 6.24
C LEU A 151 -5.13 11.53 5.73
N GLU A 152 -5.70 12.08 4.66
CA GLU A 152 -5.32 13.40 4.14
C GLU A 152 -5.48 14.47 5.22
N GLN A 153 -6.65 14.49 5.88
CA GLN A 153 -6.97 15.45 6.94
C GLN A 153 -6.21 15.22 8.26
N THR A 154 -5.51 14.09 8.42
CA THR A 154 -4.86 13.74 9.68
C THR A 154 -3.62 14.64 9.91
N PRO A 155 -3.54 15.35 11.05
CA PRO A 155 -2.44 16.26 11.33
C PRO A 155 -1.08 15.57 11.28
N GLY A 156 -0.10 16.23 10.66
CA GLY A 156 1.27 15.74 10.58
C GLY A 156 1.50 14.67 9.51
N VAL A 157 0.47 14.07 8.91
CA VAL A 157 0.64 13.13 7.80
C VAL A 157 1.38 13.82 6.64
N GLY A 158 2.29 13.09 5.99
CA GLY A 158 3.01 13.49 4.79
C GLY A 158 2.24 13.12 3.53
N ARG A 159 2.91 12.42 2.62
CA ARG A 159 2.29 11.81 1.43
C ARG A 159 1.58 10.51 1.78
N ILE A 160 0.57 10.16 1.00
CA ILE A 160 -0.16 8.89 1.07
C ILE A 160 0.19 8.10 -0.19
N HIS A 161 1.11 7.16 -0.04
CA HIS A 161 1.44 6.19 -1.08
C HIS A 161 0.44 5.04 -1.04
N ILE A 162 0.05 4.54 -2.21
CA ILE A 162 -0.86 3.41 -2.35
C ILE A 162 -0.11 2.29 -3.06
N LEU A 163 -0.07 1.11 -2.47
CA LEU A 163 0.36 -0.12 -3.14
C LEU A 163 -0.85 -1.04 -3.25
N ALA A 164 -1.24 -1.38 -4.47
CA ALA A 164 -2.44 -2.15 -4.70
C ALA A 164 -2.17 -3.34 -5.62
N HIS A 165 -2.71 -4.51 -5.28
CA HIS A 165 -2.47 -5.75 -6.01
C HIS A 165 -3.74 -6.27 -6.69
N SER A 166 -3.64 -6.68 -7.97
CA SER A 166 -4.72 -7.36 -8.71
C SER A 166 -6.06 -6.59 -8.61
N MET A 167 -7.14 -7.22 -8.13
CA MET A 167 -8.44 -6.57 -7.94
C MET A 167 -8.41 -5.42 -6.93
N GLY A 168 -7.45 -5.41 -6.00
CA GLY A 168 -7.19 -4.27 -5.13
C GLY A 168 -6.72 -3.03 -5.91
N ALA A 169 -6.03 -3.22 -7.04
CA ALA A 169 -5.67 -2.12 -7.94
C ALA A 169 -6.91 -1.51 -8.60
N TRP A 170 -7.84 -2.35 -9.06
CA TRP A 170 -9.13 -1.88 -9.59
C TRP A 170 -9.89 -1.05 -8.54
N LEU A 171 -10.01 -1.57 -7.32
CA LEU A 171 -10.67 -0.88 -6.22
C LEU A 171 -9.99 0.46 -5.90
N SER A 172 -8.67 0.48 -5.84
CA SER A 172 -7.89 1.69 -5.53
C SER A 172 -8.07 2.76 -6.60
N MET A 173 -7.95 2.39 -7.89
CA MET A 173 -8.11 3.33 -9.00
C MET A 173 -9.55 3.84 -9.12
N GLU A 174 -10.56 3.00 -8.87
CA GLU A 174 -11.94 3.46 -8.88
C GLU A 174 -12.23 4.42 -7.72
N THR A 175 -11.65 4.16 -6.56
CA THR A 175 -11.77 5.05 -5.39
C THR A 175 -11.07 6.38 -5.64
N LEU A 176 -9.84 6.38 -6.16
CA LEU A 176 -9.12 7.61 -6.51
C LEU A 176 -9.86 8.41 -7.58
N ARG A 177 -10.51 7.74 -8.54
CA ARG A 177 -11.36 8.39 -9.53
C ARG A 177 -12.56 9.08 -8.86
N ALA A 178 -13.22 8.43 -7.89
CA ALA A 178 -14.32 9.02 -7.13
C ALA A 178 -13.86 10.25 -6.33
N VAL A 179 -12.73 10.13 -5.63
CA VAL A 179 -12.06 11.23 -4.91
C VAL A 179 -11.72 12.41 -5.85
N ALA A 180 -11.24 12.12 -7.06
CA ALA A 180 -10.97 13.16 -8.06
C ALA A 180 -12.26 13.87 -8.53
N ILE A 181 -13.34 13.11 -8.71
CA ILE A 181 -14.65 13.66 -9.07
C ILE A 181 -15.24 14.52 -7.95
N SER A 182 -14.96 14.18 -6.68
CA SER A 182 -15.41 14.97 -5.52
C SER A 182 -14.56 16.22 -5.26
N GLY A 183 -13.51 16.47 -6.05
CA GLY A 183 -12.71 17.69 -6.01
C GLY A 183 -11.32 17.56 -5.38
N HIS A 184 -10.92 16.34 -4.99
CA HIS A 184 -9.68 16.08 -4.25
C HIS A 184 -8.69 15.22 -5.06
N ALA A 185 -8.50 15.52 -6.35
CA ALA A 185 -7.81 14.65 -7.32
C ALA A 185 -6.39 14.19 -6.92
N ASP A 186 -5.66 15.00 -6.15
CA ASP A 186 -4.32 14.69 -5.64
C ASP A 186 -4.29 14.58 -4.10
N LEU A 187 -5.44 14.26 -3.47
CA LEU A 187 -5.64 14.32 -2.02
C LEU A 187 -5.12 15.64 -1.44
N ASP A 188 -5.53 16.76 -2.03
CA ASP A 188 -5.10 18.12 -1.67
C ASP A 188 -3.57 18.30 -1.58
N GLY A 189 -2.85 17.64 -2.50
CA GLY A 189 -1.38 17.68 -2.59
C GLY A 189 -0.66 16.63 -1.75
N ARG A 190 -1.40 15.66 -1.19
CA ARG A 190 -0.85 14.57 -0.37
C ARG A 190 -0.77 13.24 -1.09
N LEU A 191 -1.34 13.06 -2.27
CA LEU A 191 -1.21 11.79 -2.98
C LEU A 191 0.27 11.55 -3.33
N GLY A 192 0.78 10.40 -2.89
CA GLY A 192 2.15 9.96 -3.12
C GLY A 192 2.25 9.16 -4.42
N GLN A 193 2.94 8.03 -4.35
CA GLN A 193 3.03 7.07 -5.45
C GLN A 193 1.87 6.09 -5.38
N VAL A 194 1.24 5.82 -6.52
CA VAL A 194 0.20 4.81 -6.70
C VAL A 194 0.80 3.65 -7.50
N MET A 195 1.26 2.64 -6.78
CA MET A 195 1.93 1.46 -7.29
C MET A 195 0.93 0.33 -7.50
N LEU A 196 0.72 -0.07 -8.74
CA LEU A 196 -0.24 -1.11 -9.12
C LEU A 196 0.51 -2.38 -9.52
N ALA A 197 0.43 -3.41 -8.69
CA ALA A 197 1.01 -4.71 -8.96
C ALA A 197 0.00 -5.61 -9.68
N ASN A 198 0.38 -6.08 -10.87
CA ASN A 198 -0.44 -6.95 -11.73
C ASN A 198 -1.92 -6.52 -11.78
N PRO A 199 -2.23 -5.26 -12.15
CA PRO A 199 -3.56 -4.71 -12.01
C PRO A 199 -4.59 -5.46 -12.86
N ASP A 200 -5.65 -5.93 -12.21
CA ASP A 200 -6.78 -6.58 -12.88
C ASP A 200 -7.83 -5.54 -13.30
N ILE A 201 -7.43 -4.67 -14.23
CA ILE A 201 -8.24 -3.55 -14.72
C ILE A 201 -8.35 -3.70 -16.23
N ASP A 202 -9.56 -3.54 -16.78
CA ASP A 202 -9.77 -3.44 -18.23
C ASP A 202 -9.01 -2.21 -18.76
N LEU A 203 -8.33 -2.35 -19.90
CA LEU A 203 -7.49 -1.28 -20.45
C LEU A 203 -8.27 0.03 -20.66
N ASN A 204 -9.49 -0.04 -21.19
CA ASN A 204 -10.31 1.15 -21.44
C ASN A 204 -10.80 1.78 -20.13
N VAL A 205 -11.17 0.96 -19.15
CA VAL A 205 -11.50 1.44 -17.80
C VAL A 205 -10.31 2.19 -17.19
N PHE A 206 -9.11 1.61 -17.30
CA PHE A 206 -7.90 2.22 -16.77
C PHE A 206 -7.57 3.55 -17.45
N GLN A 207 -7.71 3.64 -18.78
CA GLN A 207 -7.56 4.89 -19.53
C GLN A 207 -8.50 5.99 -19.00
N GLN A 208 -9.76 5.65 -18.72
CA GLN A 208 -10.72 6.60 -18.17
C GLN A 208 -10.38 7.03 -16.73
N GLN A 209 -9.81 6.12 -15.92
CA GLN A 209 -9.35 6.42 -14.56
C GLN A 209 -8.13 7.35 -14.59
N ILE A 210 -7.12 7.05 -15.41
CA ILE A 210 -5.92 7.88 -15.58
C ILE A 210 -6.25 9.27 -16.13
N ALA A 211 -7.20 9.38 -17.05
CA ALA A 211 -7.65 10.67 -17.56
C ALA A 211 -8.24 11.60 -16.47
N ARG A 212 -8.65 11.05 -15.32
CA ARG A 212 -9.17 11.82 -14.17
C ARG A 212 -8.13 12.06 -13.09
N ILE A 213 -7.30 11.07 -12.78
CA ILE A 213 -6.32 11.14 -11.68
C ILE A 213 -4.99 11.77 -12.15
N GLY A 214 -4.70 11.70 -13.45
CA GLY A 214 -3.39 12.05 -14.00
C GLY A 214 -2.39 10.89 -13.86
N PRO A 215 -1.49 10.70 -14.84
CA PRO A 215 -0.58 9.56 -14.84
C PRO A 215 0.65 9.74 -13.94
N GLY A 216 0.95 10.98 -13.51
CA GLY A 216 2.24 11.33 -12.88
C GLY A 216 2.53 10.62 -11.56
N HIS A 217 1.50 10.13 -10.87
CA HIS A 217 1.63 9.40 -9.61
C HIS A 217 1.59 7.89 -9.79
N VAL A 218 1.23 7.39 -10.98
CA VAL A 218 0.88 5.99 -11.19
C VAL A 218 2.05 5.21 -11.78
N SER A 219 2.37 4.09 -11.15
CA SER A 219 3.31 3.11 -11.66
C SER A 219 2.66 1.72 -11.71
N ILE A 220 3.01 0.93 -12.73
CA ILE A 220 2.47 -0.39 -12.96
C ILE A 220 3.60 -1.40 -12.98
N PHE A 221 3.47 -2.46 -12.18
CA PHE A 221 4.34 -3.62 -12.21
C PHE A 221 3.62 -4.74 -12.94
N ILE A 222 4.14 -5.14 -14.10
CA ILE A 222 3.54 -6.16 -14.96
C ILE A 222 4.39 -7.42 -14.87
N ALA A 223 3.77 -8.54 -14.46
CA ALA A 223 4.38 -9.86 -14.54
C ALA A 223 3.57 -10.71 -15.52
N ASN A 224 4.09 -10.84 -16.74
CA ASN A 224 3.48 -11.65 -17.79
C ASN A 224 3.97 -13.10 -17.65
N ASN A 225 3.10 -13.99 -17.18
CA ASN A 225 3.28 -15.44 -17.32
C ASN A 225 1.92 -16.09 -17.65
N ASP A 226 1.91 -16.99 -18.63
CA ASP A 226 0.74 -17.61 -19.27
C ASP A 226 -0.26 -18.28 -18.30
N ARG A 227 0.12 -18.59 -17.05
CA ARG A 227 -0.75 -19.30 -16.08
C ARG A 227 -1.57 -18.41 -15.14
N ALA A 228 -1.07 -17.22 -14.77
CA ALA A 228 -1.77 -16.30 -13.87
C ALA A 228 -2.97 -15.59 -14.55
N LEU A 229 -3.00 -15.62 -15.88
CA LEU A 229 -4.00 -14.97 -16.73
C LEU A 229 -5.37 -15.66 -16.72
N SER A 230 -5.53 -16.83 -16.10
CA SER A 230 -6.74 -17.66 -16.26
C SER A 230 -7.92 -17.33 -15.34
N LEU A 231 -7.76 -16.46 -14.33
CA LEU A 231 -8.85 -16.16 -13.38
C LEU A 231 -9.81 -15.07 -13.86
N SER A 232 -9.30 -13.97 -14.44
CA SER A 232 -10.17 -12.86 -14.89
C SER A 232 -10.48 -12.89 -16.39
N SER A 233 -9.60 -13.46 -17.23
CA SER A 233 -9.83 -13.58 -18.68
C SER A 233 -11.00 -14.50 -19.04
N ARG A 234 -11.25 -15.55 -18.26
CA ARG A 234 -12.34 -16.51 -18.51
C ARG A 234 -13.73 -15.94 -18.21
N ILE A 235 -13.82 -14.87 -17.43
CA ILE A 235 -15.09 -14.29 -16.95
C ILE A 235 -15.39 -12.95 -17.64
N ALA A 236 -14.36 -12.17 -18.00
CA ALA A 236 -14.53 -10.80 -18.49
C ALA A 236 -14.71 -10.64 -20.01
N GLY A 237 -14.65 -11.74 -20.77
CA GLY A 237 -14.56 -11.71 -22.23
C GLY A 237 -13.18 -11.26 -22.72
N ASP A 238 -12.96 -11.28 -24.04
CA ASP A 238 -11.68 -11.04 -24.74
C ASP A 238 -11.10 -9.61 -24.60
N ARG A 239 -11.39 -8.88 -23.52
CA ARG A 239 -10.88 -7.53 -23.29
C ARG A 239 -9.52 -7.56 -22.59
N PRO A 240 -8.52 -6.83 -23.10
CA PRO A 240 -7.18 -6.83 -22.52
C PRO A 240 -7.19 -6.20 -21.13
N ARG A 241 -6.51 -6.85 -20.19
CA ARG A 241 -6.25 -6.34 -18.84
C ARG A 241 -4.90 -5.65 -18.79
N VAL A 242 -4.80 -4.55 -18.05
CA VAL A 242 -3.56 -3.78 -17.96
C VAL A 242 -2.41 -4.62 -17.42
N GLY A 243 -2.65 -5.44 -16.39
CA GLY A 243 -1.65 -6.35 -15.84
C GLY A 243 -1.31 -7.56 -16.73
N ALA A 244 -2.00 -7.73 -17.86
CA ALA A 244 -1.81 -8.81 -18.82
C ALA A 244 -1.13 -8.37 -20.12
N LEU A 245 -0.90 -7.07 -20.30
CA LEU A 245 -0.18 -6.55 -21.47
C LEU A 245 1.27 -7.01 -21.43
N ASP A 246 1.83 -7.32 -22.60
CA ASP A 246 3.20 -7.77 -22.74
C ASP A 246 4.10 -6.64 -23.28
N PRO A 247 4.95 -6.01 -22.44
CA PRO A 247 5.82 -4.92 -22.89
C PRO A 247 6.82 -5.31 -23.99
N SER A 248 7.03 -6.62 -24.23
CA SER A 248 7.87 -7.12 -25.32
C SER A 248 7.17 -7.11 -26.69
N LYS A 249 5.83 -7.06 -26.72
CA LYS A 249 5.03 -6.96 -27.95
C LYS A 249 4.81 -5.51 -28.33
N ALA A 250 5.02 -5.18 -29.60
CA ALA A 250 4.95 -3.80 -30.09
C ALA A 250 3.57 -3.15 -29.90
N GLU A 251 2.49 -3.91 -30.06
CA GLU A 251 1.11 -3.45 -29.88
C GLU A 251 0.83 -3.09 -28.42
N ASP A 252 1.08 -4.02 -27.51
CA ASP A 252 0.89 -3.84 -26.06
C ASP A 252 1.78 -2.72 -25.51
N LYS A 253 3.04 -2.66 -25.95
CA LYS A 253 3.94 -1.55 -25.58
C LYS A 253 3.41 -0.20 -26.02
N SER A 254 2.86 -0.12 -27.23
CA SER A 254 2.26 1.13 -27.73
C SER A 254 1.05 1.56 -26.90
N GLU A 255 0.23 0.61 -26.44
CA GLU A 255 -0.88 0.93 -25.53
C GLU A 255 -0.38 1.39 -24.16
N LEU A 256 0.63 0.72 -23.60
CA LEU A 256 1.26 1.09 -22.33
C LEU A 256 1.88 2.49 -22.37
N ASP A 257 2.61 2.81 -23.45
CA ASP A 257 3.23 4.13 -23.64
C ASP A 257 2.16 5.24 -23.72
N ARG A 258 1.00 4.98 -24.33
CA ARG A 258 -0.13 5.93 -24.41
C ARG A 258 -0.76 6.24 -23.06
N LEU A 259 -0.63 5.35 -22.07
CA LEU A 259 -1.15 5.60 -20.72
C LEU A 259 -0.36 6.71 -20.01
N GLY A 260 0.90 6.94 -20.41
CA GLY A 260 1.77 7.95 -19.81
C GLY A 260 2.22 7.63 -18.37
N VAL A 261 1.89 6.43 -17.86
CA VAL A 261 2.27 5.94 -16.53
C VAL A 261 3.65 5.30 -16.54
N SER A 262 4.29 5.18 -15.38
CA SER A 262 5.54 4.42 -15.29
C SER A 262 5.25 2.92 -15.37
N VAL A 263 5.87 2.21 -16.32
CA VAL A 263 5.71 0.76 -16.46
C VAL A 263 7.00 0.05 -16.09
N GLN A 264 6.88 -0.93 -15.20
CA GLN A 264 7.96 -1.79 -14.75
C GLN A 264 7.62 -3.23 -15.15
N ASP A 265 8.30 -3.73 -16.16
CA ASP A 265 8.25 -5.15 -16.51
C ASP A 265 9.00 -5.95 -15.45
N ILE A 266 8.29 -6.86 -14.79
CA ILE A 266 8.80 -7.77 -13.78
C ILE A 266 8.60 -9.25 -14.16
N SER A 267 8.28 -9.51 -15.44
CA SER A 267 8.02 -10.85 -15.97
C SER A 267 9.23 -11.78 -15.82
N SER A 268 10.45 -11.24 -15.88
CA SER A 268 11.67 -12.02 -15.64
C SER A 268 11.80 -12.57 -14.21
N PHE A 269 11.03 -12.01 -13.26
CA PHE A 269 11.03 -12.45 -11.87
C PHE A 269 9.82 -13.33 -11.52
N SER A 270 8.86 -13.46 -12.42
CA SER A 270 7.77 -14.42 -12.29
C SER A 270 8.22 -15.80 -12.77
N THR A 271 8.33 -16.77 -11.85
CA THR A 271 8.46 -18.20 -12.17
C THR A 271 7.09 -18.88 -12.16
N ASP A 272 7.01 -20.13 -12.64
CA ASP A 272 5.76 -20.93 -12.67
C ASP A 272 5.03 -21.05 -11.32
N PHE A 273 5.73 -20.84 -10.19
CA PHE A 273 5.18 -20.84 -8.84
C PHE A 273 4.90 -19.43 -8.27
N VAL A 274 5.50 -18.38 -8.83
CA VAL A 274 5.54 -17.00 -8.28
C VAL A 274 4.66 -16.02 -9.08
N GLY A 275 4.03 -16.49 -10.18
CA GLY A 275 3.38 -15.67 -11.21
C GLY A 275 2.56 -14.46 -10.75
N HIS A 276 1.64 -14.64 -9.79
CA HIS A 276 0.77 -13.55 -9.32
C HIS A 276 1.35 -12.77 -8.12
N GLY A 277 2.30 -13.34 -7.38
CA GLY A 277 2.92 -12.74 -6.20
C GLY A 277 4.25 -12.03 -6.47
N ALA A 278 4.76 -12.10 -7.71
CA ALA A 278 6.11 -11.68 -8.12
C ALA A 278 6.50 -10.27 -7.66
N PHE A 279 5.56 -9.33 -7.61
CA PHE A 279 5.81 -7.96 -7.16
C PHE A 279 6.38 -7.85 -5.74
N SER A 280 6.09 -8.84 -4.91
CA SER A 280 6.49 -8.89 -3.51
C SER A 280 7.48 -10.00 -3.19
N GLU A 281 7.60 -10.99 -4.05
CA GLU A 281 8.46 -12.16 -3.84
C GLU A 281 9.82 -12.00 -4.52
N ALA A 282 9.94 -11.06 -5.47
CA ALA A 282 11.18 -10.74 -6.14
C ALA A 282 11.93 -9.62 -5.40
N PRO A 283 13.15 -9.88 -4.86
CA PRO A 283 13.90 -8.88 -4.11
C PRO A 283 14.13 -7.56 -4.85
N ASP A 284 14.42 -7.64 -6.15
CA ASP A 284 14.68 -6.45 -6.96
C ASP A 284 13.42 -5.61 -7.20
N VAL A 285 12.24 -6.24 -7.26
CA VAL A 285 10.97 -5.53 -7.39
C VAL A 285 10.62 -4.83 -6.08
N VAL A 286 10.82 -5.50 -4.94
CA VAL A 286 10.58 -4.88 -3.63
C VAL A 286 11.55 -3.71 -3.37
N LYS A 287 12.80 -3.81 -3.83
CA LYS A 287 13.74 -2.67 -3.82
C LYS A 287 13.25 -1.51 -4.69
N LYS A 288 12.69 -1.77 -5.88
CA LYS A 288 12.07 -0.73 -6.72
C LYS A 288 10.90 -0.04 -6.03
N ILE A 289 10.02 -0.83 -5.37
CA ILE A 289 8.92 -0.31 -4.55
C ILE A 289 9.48 0.58 -3.42
N GLY A 290 10.49 0.10 -2.69
CA GLY A 290 11.19 0.88 -1.66
C GLY A 290 11.81 2.18 -2.20
N GLY A 291 12.41 2.13 -3.39
CA GLY A 291 12.94 3.31 -4.07
C GLY A 291 11.87 4.35 -4.41
N GLN A 292 10.71 3.93 -4.90
CA GLN A 292 9.58 4.84 -5.16
C GLN A 292 9.02 5.45 -3.87
N LEU A 293 8.93 4.67 -2.80
CA LEU A 293 8.46 5.12 -1.48
C LEU A 293 9.40 6.12 -0.81
N THR A 294 10.71 5.92 -0.98
CA THR A 294 11.75 6.73 -0.33
C THR A 294 12.21 7.91 -1.18
N ALA A 295 11.71 8.04 -2.42
CA ALA A 295 12.02 9.16 -3.30
C ALA A 295 11.61 10.49 -2.64
N PRO A 296 12.55 11.44 -2.46
CA PRO A 296 12.27 12.73 -1.84
C PRO A 296 11.33 13.55 -2.72
N ARG A 297 10.44 14.32 -2.08
CA ARG A 297 9.66 15.36 -2.77
C ARG A 297 10.61 16.49 -3.15
N ALA A 298 10.43 17.10 -4.32
CA ALA A 298 11.21 18.28 -4.71
C ALA A 298 11.12 19.40 -3.65
N ASP A 299 9.94 19.52 -3.00
CA ASP A 299 9.67 20.50 -1.93
C ASP A 299 10.28 20.14 -0.56
N ASP A 300 10.68 18.88 -0.35
CA ASP A 300 11.24 18.41 0.92
C ASP A 300 12.78 18.42 0.94
N ALA A 301 13.42 18.59 -0.23
CA ALA A 301 14.87 18.69 -0.35
C ALA A 301 15.47 19.88 0.43
N ASN A 302 14.66 20.90 0.75
CA ASN A 302 15.09 22.14 1.40
C ASN A 302 14.48 22.36 2.80
N LYS A 303 13.84 21.35 3.42
CA LYS A 303 13.22 21.51 4.75
C LYS A 303 14.12 20.95 5.85
N HIS A 304 14.68 21.84 6.68
CA HIS A 304 15.37 21.47 7.91
C HIS A 304 14.36 21.27 9.04
N ALA A 305 14.55 20.23 9.84
CA ALA A 305 13.86 20.10 11.10
C ALA A 305 14.59 20.90 12.17
N ILE A 306 13.89 21.81 12.85
CA ILE A 306 14.41 22.51 14.02
C ILE A 306 13.99 21.74 15.26
N ILE A 307 14.95 21.09 15.92
CA ILE A 307 14.73 20.48 17.23
C ILE A 307 15.20 21.47 18.29
N TYR A 308 14.30 21.84 19.19
CA TYR A 308 14.64 22.57 20.41
C TYR A 308 15.11 21.57 21.46
N THR A 309 16.38 21.66 21.83
CA THR A 309 17.00 20.76 22.82
C THR A 309 17.18 21.50 24.13
N GLN A 310 16.91 20.82 25.25
CA GLN A 310 17.29 21.34 26.56
C GLN A 310 18.83 21.26 26.72
N PRO A 311 19.44 22.18 27.50
CA PRO A 311 20.88 22.15 27.73
C PRO A 311 21.30 20.80 28.33
N GLY A 312 22.14 20.04 27.61
CA GLY A 312 22.76 18.80 28.11
C GLY A 312 22.22 17.47 27.56
N GLU A 313 21.20 17.45 26.70
CA GLU A 313 20.74 16.20 26.07
C GLU A 313 21.59 15.81 24.84
N PRO A 314 22.12 14.57 24.76
CA PRO A 314 22.88 14.12 23.60
C PRO A 314 21.96 13.81 22.40
N VAL A 315 22.06 14.63 21.35
CA VAL A 315 21.34 14.43 20.09
C VAL A 315 22.17 13.57 19.13
N ARG A 316 21.58 12.50 18.58
CA ARG A 316 22.20 11.75 17.48
C ARG A 316 22.20 12.62 16.22
N ARG A 317 23.39 12.99 15.72
CA ARG A 317 23.53 13.84 14.53
C ARG A 317 22.97 13.17 13.28
N ASN A 318 21.95 13.79 12.68
CA ASN A 318 21.50 13.58 11.31
C ASN A 318 21.91 14.83 10.51
N PRO A 319 22.56 14.70 9.33
CA PRO A 319 23.04 15.84 8.54
C PRO A 319 21.95 16.84 8.09
N ASN A 320 20.67 16.47 8.15
CA ASN A 320 19.54 17.31 7.72
C ASN A 320 18.76 17.96 8.89
N VAL A 321 19.33 18.00 10.10
CA VAL A 321 18.68 18.52 11.31
C VAL A 321 19.49 19.67 11.89
N GLU A 322 18.84 20.82 12.10
CA GLU A 322 19.45 21.99 12.74
C GLU A 322 18.96 22.09 14.19
N THR A 323 19.86 21.97 15.15
CA THR A 323 19.53 22.08 16.58
C THR A 323 19.63 23.53 17.04
N LYS A 324 18.58 24.04 17.70
CA LYS A 324 18.58 25.39 18.28
C LYS A 324 18.33 25.30 19.79
N GLU A 325 19.14 26.01 20.57
CA GLU A 325 19.02 26.03 22.01
C GLU A 325 17.78 26.83 22.43
N LEU A 326 17.05 26.34 23.43
CA LEU A 326 15.86 27.02 23.95
C LEU A 326 16.25 28.37 24.57
N PRO A 327 15.51 29.45 24.30
CA PRO A 327 15.73 30.72 24.99
C PRO A 327 15.51 30.54 26.51
N PRO A 328 16.31 31.20 27.36
CA PRO A 328 16.19 31.08 28.80
C PRO A 328 14.81 31.56 29.28
N LEU A 329 14.25 30.87 30.28
CA LEU A 329 13.00 31.29 30.91
C LEU A 329 13.19 32.68 31.55
N PRO A 330 12.19 33.58 31.46
CA PRO A 330 12.27 34.88 32.10
C PRO A 330 12.42 34.71 33.62
N ALA A 331 13.31 35.51 34.22
CA ALA A 331 13.52 35.50 35.67
C ALA A 331 12.21 35.88 36.39
N GLN A 332 11.83 35.10 37.40
CA GLN A 332 10.69 35.37 38.28
C GLN A 332 10.95 36.56 39.20
#